data_AF-A0A953F666-F1
#
_entry.id   AF-A0A953F666-F1
#
_cell.length_a   1.000
_cell.length_b   1.000
_cell.length_c   1.000
_cell.angle_alpha   90.00
_cell.angle_beta   90.00
_cell.angle_gamma   90.00
#
_symmetry.space_group_name_H-M   'P 1'
#
loop_
_entity.id
_entity.type
_entity.pdbx_description
1 polymer ?
#
loop_
_entity_poly.entity_id
_entity_poly.type
_entity_poly.pdbx_seq_one_letter_code
_entity_poly.pdbx_strand_id
1 'polypeptide(L)'
;MKTTGIPSFQTPLIIRTRFAAIALLLSCVFNVAFNWVDYQFMSSLADAPPATYQDMVKLKAENGWWTQMFNLYAFFTILAIVAVCLWFYRANDNLWLHFDDLEFKPSWAVGWFFVPVACFYIPLRVMREIFSRSLQLDRREIYDDPRILAWWLFYWLPTLFSIIIGFRAPQEESSQIYFLIENSWQGPVFALLLFVPAVLLFLIMRDVTRMQDNNLKQH
;
A
#
# COMPACT_ATOMS: atom_id res chain seq x y z
N MET A 1 3.10 32.92 -34.72
CA MET A 1 1.87 32.82 -33.91
C MET A 1 2.17 31.96 -32.70
N LYS A 2 2.34 32.57 -31.53
CA LYS A 2 2.45 31.84 -30.25
C LYS A 2 1.05 31.33 -29.92
N THR A 3 0.83 30.02 -30.05
CA THR A 3 -0.30 29.39 -29.37
C THR A 3 -0.04 29.54 -27.88
N THR A 4 -0.78 30.45 -27.25
CA THR A 4 -0.92 30.54 -25.79
C THR A 4 -1.56 29.25 -25.31
N GLY A 5 -0.72 28.23 -25.12
CA GLY A 5 -1.09 27.03 -24.39
C GLY A 5 -1.44 27.46 -22.98
N ILE A 6 -2.69 27.23 -22.61
CA ILE A 6 -3.17 27.28 -21.23
C ILE A 6 -2.09 26.60 -20.37
N PRO A 7 -1.52 27.23 -19.33
CA PRO A 7 -0.56 26.56 -18.47
C PRO A 7 -1.24 25.29 -17.97
N SER A 8 -0.76 24.14 -18.44
CA SER A 8 -1.31 22.84 -18.12
C SER A 8 -1.34 22.75 -16.61
N PHE A 9 -2.54 22.72 -16.04
CA PHE A 9 -2.78 22.74 -14.60
C PHE A 9 -1.70 21.91 -13.88
N GLN A 10 -0.81 22.61 -13.17
CA GLN A 10 0.05 22.06 -12.12
C GLN A 10 -0.89 21.49 -11.07
N THR A 11 -1.40 20.28 -11.31
CA THR A 11 -2.42 19.74 -10.45
C THR A 11 -1.82 19.58 -9.06
N PRO A 12 -2.34 20.27 -8.03
CA PRO A 12 -1.62 20.39 -6.77
C PRO A 12 -1.35 19.02 -6.18
N LEU A 13 -0.07 18.71 -5.93
CA LEU A 13 0.31 17.43 -5.33
C LEU A 13 -0.33 17.30 -3.95
N ILE A 14 -0.55 18.42 -3.25
CA ILE A 14 -1.23 18.50 -1.95
C ILE A 14 -2.62 17.87 -1.92
N ILE A 15 -3.45 18.03 -2.96
CA ILE A 15 -4.79 17.44 -2.99
C ILE A 15 -4.68 15.92 -3.06
N ARG A 16 -3.77 15.41 -3.90
CA ARG A 16 -3.50 13.96 -4.03
C ARG A 16 -2.92 13.38 -2.76
N THR A 17 -2.00 14.08 -2.13
CA THR A 17 -1.40 13.64 -0.86
C THR A 17 -2.46 13.53 0.23
N ARG A 18 -3.35 14.50 0.37
CA ARG A 18 -4.47 14.44 1.33
C ARG A 18 -5.44 13.31 1.00
N PHE A 19 -5.82 13.16 -0.27
CA PHE A 19 -6.71 12.09 -0.70
C PHE A 19 -6.11 10.70 -0.45
N ALA A 20 -4.84 10.49 -0.83
CA ALA A 20 -4.13 9.24 -0.57
C ALA A 20 -3.95 8.97 0.91
N ALA A 21 -3.71 9.99 1.74
CA ALA A 21 -3.64 9.83 3.20
C ALA A 21 -4.96 9.32 3.79
N ILE A 22 -6.08 9.93 3.38
CA ILE A 22 -7.41 9.52 3.82
C ILE A 22 -7.72 8.09 3.33
N ALA A 23 -7.44 7.79 2.06
CA ALA A 23 -7.66 6.47 1.50
C ALA A 23 -6.81 5.39 2.19
N LEU A 24 -5.53 5.66 2.47
CA LEU A 24 -4.65 4.77 3.23
C LEU A 24 -5.18 4.52 4.64
N LEU A 25 -5.59 5.58 5.35
CA LEU A 25 -6.15 5.46 6.70
C LEU A 25 -7.43 4.60 6.70
N LEU A 26 -8.34 4.86 5.77
CA LEU A 26 -9.57 4.07 5.62
C LEU A 26 -9.24 2.61 5.27
N SER A 27 -8.27 2.37 4.38
CA SER A 27 -7.81 1.02 4.08
C SER A 27 -7.28 0.31 5.33
N CYS A 28 -6.48 0.98 6.17
CA CYS A 28 -5.98 0.40 7.42
C CYS A 28 -7.13 0.09 8.41
N VAL A 29 -8.07 1.01 8.58
CA VAL A 29 -9.23 0.82 9.46
C VAL A 29 -10.09 -0.36 9.01
N PHE A 30 -10.46 -0.43 7.73
CA PHE A 30 -11.26 -1.53 7.22
C PHE A 30 -10.49 -2.85 7.13
N ASN A 31 -9.17 -2.80 6.95
CA ASN A 31 -8.32 -3.99 7.03
C ASN A 31 -8.33 -4.59 8.46
N VAL A 32 -8.20 -3.76 9.51
CA VAL A 32 -8.33 -4.23 10.90
C VAL A 32 -9.73 -4.75 11.19
N ALA A 33 -10.76 -4.01 10.79
CA ALA A 33 -12.15 -4.43 11.01
C ALA A 33 -12.45 -5.79 10.33
N PHE A 34 -12.04 -5.96 9.08
CA PHE A 34 -12.22 -7.22 8.36
C PHE A 34 -11.45 -8.36 9.02
N ASN A 35 -10.17 -8.18 9.35
CA ASN A 35 -9.37 -9.24 9.98
C ASN A 35 -9.87 -9.60 11.39
N TRP A 36 -10.43 -8.64 12.12
CA TRP A 36 -11.10 -8.92 13.39
C TRP A 36 -12.34 -9.81 13.18
N VAL A 37 -13.16 -9.49 12.17
CA VAL A 37 -14.35 -10.28 11.84
C VAL A 37 -14.00 -11.67 11.32
N ASP A 38 -12.95 -11.80 10.50
CA ASP A 38 -12.45 -13.09 10.04
C ASP A 38 -11.93 -13.94 11.21
N TYR A 39 -11.19 -13.34 12.15
CA TYR A 39 -10.75 -14.01 13.37
C TYR A 39 -11.92 -14.52 14.21
N GLN A 40 -12.93 -13.68 14.47
CA GLN A 40 -14.12 -14.08 15.23
C GLN A 40 -14.86 -15.24 14.55
N PHE A 41 -15.03 -15.16 13.23
CA PHE A 41 -15.62 -16.23 12.44
C PHE A 41 -14.81 -17.52 12.56
N MET A 42 -13.48 -17.46 12.39
CA MET A 42 -12.61 -18.63 12.53
C MET A 42 -12.67 -19.25 13.92
N SER A 43 -12.63 -18.42 14.97
CA SER A 43 -12.73 -18.91 16.35
C SER A 43 -14.08 -19.58 16.65
N SER A 44 -15.16 -19.16 15.98
CA SER A 44 -16.47 -19.80 16.14
C SER A 44 -16.55 -21.22 15.57
N LEU A 45 -15.62 -21.57 14.66
CA LEU A 45 -15.54 -22.90 14.06
C LEU A 45 -14.65 -23.85 14.87
N ALA A 46 -13.98 -23.39 15.94
CA ALA A 46 -13.00 -24.19 16.67
C ALA A 46 -13.59 -25.47 17.31
N ASP A 47 -14.81 -25.36 17.84
CA ASP A 47 -15.49 -26.48 18.52
C ASP A 47 -16.08 -27.51 17.54
N ALA A 48 -16.47 -27.05 16.35
CA ALA A 48 -17.04 -27.88 15.30
C ALA A 48 -16.51 -27.46 13.91
N PRO A 49 -15.26 -27.79 13.58
CA PRO A 49 -14.65 -27.38 12.32
C PRO A 49 -15.36 -28.02 11.12
N PRO A 50 -15.43 -27.32 9.98
CA PRO A 50 -15.97 -27.91 8.75
C PRO A 50 -15.12 -29.09 8.28
N ALA A 51 -15.75 -30.07 7.62
CA ALA A 51 -15.06 -31.27 7.14
C ALA A 51 -14.13 -30.99 5.96
N THR A 52 -14.46 -29.99 5.13
CA THR A 52 -13.68 -29.62 3.95
C THR A 52 -13.42 -28.12 3.89
N TYR A 53 -12.38 -27.74 3.15
CA TYR A 53 -12.11 -26.32 2.88
C TYR A 53 -13.28 -25.67 2.11
N GLN A 54 -13.92 -26.44 1.22
CA GLN A 54 -15.08 -25.97 0.46
C GLN A 54 -16.26 -25.62 1.37
N ASP A 55 -16.50 -26.39 2.43
CA ASP A 55 -17.57 -26.11 3.39
C ASP A 55 -17.26 -24.83 4.19
N MET A 56 -16.00 -24.61 4.57
CA MET A 56 -15.58 -23.34 5.19
C MET A 56 -15.85 -22.13 4.27
N VAL A 57 -15.52 -22.25 2.98
CA VAL A 57 -15.75 -21.19 2.00
C VAL A 57 -17.25 -20.91 1.83
N LYS A 58 -18.10 -21.94 1.80
CA LYS A 58 -19.56 -21.77 1.76
C LYS A 58 -20.08 -21.05 3.00
N LEU A 59 -19.64 -21.45 4.20
CA LEU A 59 -20.03 -20.80 5.45
C LEU A 59 -19.65 -19.32 5.47
N LYS A 60 -18.49 -18.94 4.92
CA LYS A 60 -18.10 -17.54 4.74
C LYS A 60 -19.01 -16.79 3.77
N ALA A 61 -19.32 -17.39 2.63
CA ALA A 61 -20.16 -16.79 1.60
C ALA A 61 -21.61 -16.59 2.06
N GLU A 62 -22.13 -17.49 2.88
CA GLU A 62 -23.47 -17.39 3.50
C GLU A 62 -23.48 -16.41 4.69
N ASN A 63 -22.31 -16.13 5.28
CA ASN A 63 -22.19 -15.14 6.35
C ASN A 63 -22.20 -13.71 5.76
N GLY A 64 -23.37 -13.06 5.85
CA GLY A 64 -23.57 -11.70 5.34
C GLY A 64 -22.64 -10.66 5.99
N TRP A 65 -22.34 -10.78 7.28
CA TRP A 65 -21.46 -9.85 7.99
C TRP A 65 -20.01 -9.97 7.51
N TRP A 66 -19.49 -11.20 7.44
CA TRP A 66 -18.15 -11.48 6.91
C TRP A 66 -18.00 -10.98 5.48
N THR A 67 -18.97 -11.32 4.62
CA THR A 67 -18.97 -10.93 3.20
C THR A 67 -19.03 -9.41 3.02
N GLN A 68 -19.88 -8.72 3.80
CA GLN A 68 -19.98 -7.26 3.73
C GLN A 68 -18.69 -6.56 4.20
N MET A 69 -18.04 -7.07 5.24
CA MET A 69 -16.76 -6.53 5.72
C MET A 69 -15.63 -6.75 4.73
N PHE A 70 -15.58 -7.92 4.09
CA PHE A 70 -14.64 -8.21 3.01
C PHE A 70 -14.80 -7.20 1.85
N ASN A 71 -16.03 -6.92 1.43
CA ASN A 71 -16.31 -5.98 0.35
C ASN A 71 -15.87 -4.54 0.69
N LEU A 72 -16.11 -4.07 1.92
CA LEU A 72 -15.66 -2.74 2.35
C LEU A 72 -14.14 -2.65 2.42
N TYR A 73 -13.49 -3.66 2.99
CA TYR A 73 -12.03 -3.77 2.98
C TYR A 73 -11.47 -3.69 1.55
N ALA A 74 -11.97 -4.53 0.64
CA ALA A 74 -11.54 -4.55 -0.75
C ALA A 74 -11.71 -3.18 -1.44
N PHE A 75 -12.87 -2.53 -1.24
CA PHE A 75 -13.16 -1.21 -1.79
C PHE A 75 -12.14 -0.15 -1.33
N PHE A 76 -11.91 -0.03 -0.03
CA PHE A 76 -10.99 0.98 0.50
C PHE A 76 -9.53 0.68 0.19
N THR A 77 -9.15 -0.59 0.09
CA THR A 77 -7.81 -0.98 -0.37
C THR A 77 -7.59 -0.61 -1.84
N ILE A 78 -8.55 -0.89 -2.73
CA ILE A 78 -8.46 -0.47 -4.13
C ILE A 78 -8.38 1.06 -4.23
N LEU A 79 -9.18 1.78 -3.45
CA LEU A 79 -9.13 3.24 -3.40
C LEU A 79 -7.75 3.76 -2.98
N ALA A 80 -7.14 3.16 -1.95
CA ALA A 80 -5.80 3.51 -1.49
C ALA A 80 -4.73 3.20 -2.55
N ILE A 81 -4.79 2.03 -3.20
CA ILE A 81 -3.87 1.66 -4.28
C ILE A 81 -3.95 2.69 -5.40
N VAL A 82 -5.14 3.03 -5.89
CA VAL A 82 -5.33 4.00 -6.97
C VAL A 82 -4.81 5.38 -6.54
N ALA A 83 -5.15 5.83 -5.33
CA ALA A 83 -4.72 7.14 -4.83
C ALA A 83 -3.19 7.26 -4.73
N VAL A 84 -2.52 6.22 -4.20
CA VAL A 84 -1.06 6.16 -4.10
C VAL A 84 -0.42 6.07 -5.48
N CYS A 85 -0.94 5.25 -6.40
CA CYS A 85 -0.44 5.16 -7.77
C CYS A 85 -0.53 6.50 -8.50
N LEU A 86 -1.68 7.20 -8.40
CA LEU A 86 -1.85 8.53 -8.99
C LEU A 86 -0.90 9.56 -8.37
N TRP A 87 -0.59 9.43 -7.08
CA TRP A 87 0.41 10.27 -6.43
C TRP A 87 1.83 9.97 -6.94
N PHE A 88 2.24 8.70 -7.01
CA PHE A 88 3.55 8.29 -7.54
C PHE A 88 3.77 8.79 -8.96
N TYR A 89 2.78 8.58 -9.83
CA TYR A 89 2.82 9.08 -11.20
C TYR A 89 3.10 10.58 -11.21
N ARG A 90 2.33 11.36 -10.45
CA ARG A 90 2.41 12.83 -10.49
C ARG A 90 3.65 13.39 -9.82
N ALA A 91 4.07 12.80 -8.71
CA ALA A 91 5.30 13.20 -8.03
C ALA A 91 6.52 12.99 -8.92
N ASN A 92 6.55 11.92 -9.74
CA ASN A 92 7.60 11.69 -10.73
C ASN A 92 7.46 12.60 -11.96
N ASP A 93 6.24 12.76 -12.51
CA ASP A 93 5.92 13.65 -13.64
C ASP A 93 6.38 15.10 -13.39
N ASN A 94 6.20 15.59 -12.17
CA ASN A 94 6.66 16.92 -11.76
C ASN A 94 8.20 17.06 -11.88
N LEU A 95 8.97 16.00 -11.64
CA LEU A 95 10.44 16.07 -11.71
C LEU A 95 10.95 16.15 -13.15
N TRP A 96 10.24 15.57 -14.11
CA TRP A 96 10.58 15.64 -15.53
C TRP A 96 10.51 17.05 -16.11
N LEU A 97 9.95 18.01 -15.37
CA LEU A 97 9.99 19.44 -15.74
C LEU A 97 11.32 20.12 -15.39
N HIS A 98 12.14 19.49 -14.54
CA HIS A 98 13.36 20.08 -13.98
C HIS A 98 14.63 19.25 -14.22
N PHE A 99 14.48 17.97 -14.57
CA PHE A 99 15.58 17.04 -14.75
C PHE A 99 15.39 16.26 -16.05
N ASP A 100 16.44 16.21 -16.88
CA ASP A 100 16.49 15.41 -18.11
C ASP A 100 17.08 14.01 -17.87
N ASP A 101 17.61 13.75 -16.67
CA ASP A 101 18.42 12.57 -16.33
C ASP A 101 17.76 11.65 -15.27
N LEU A 102 16.43 11.57 -15.27
CA LEU A 102 15.69 10.69 -14.37
C LEU A 102 15.72 9.23 -14.84
N GLU A 103 15.91 8.29 -13.91
CA GLU A 103 15.93 6.86 -14.17
C GLU A 103 14.52 6.34 -14.53
N PHE A 104 13.50 6.81 -13.81
CA PHE A 104 12.14 6.30 -13.97
C PHE A 104 11.21 7.31 -14.64
N LYS A 105 10.55 6.87 -15.72
CA LYS A 105 9.46 7.60 -16.36
C LYS A 105 8.16 7.50 -15.54
N PRO A 106 7.23 8.48 -15.64
CA PRO A 106 6.06 8.54 -14.75
C PRO A 106 5.15 7.32 -14.86
N SER A 107 4.96 6.78 -16.07
CA SER A 107 4.16 5.56 -16.26
C SER A 107 4.80 4.33 -15.61
N TRP A 108 6.13 4.21 -15.70
CA TRP A 108 6.87 3.09 -15.13
C TRP A 108 7.07 3.22 -13.62
N ALA A 109 7.08 4.44 -13.07
CA ALA A 109 7.05 4.68 -11.63
C ALA A 109 5.89 3.95 -10.92
N VAL A 110 4.77 3.73 -11.63
CA VAL A 110 3.61 2.96 -11.16
C VAL A 110 3.63 1.51 -11.67
N GLY A 111 3.98 1.29 -12.95
CA GLY A 111 3.91 -0.04 -13.57
C GLY A 111 4.70 -1.13 -12.82
N TRP A 112 5.81 -0.76 -12.18
CA TRP A 112 6.65 -1.70 -11.43
C TRP A 112 5.99 -2.31 -10.19
N PHE A 113 4.93 -1.70 -9.64
CA PHE A 113 4.16 -2.32 -8.54
C PHE A 113 3.44 -3.60 -8.96
N PHE A 114 3.19 -3.80 -10.25
CA PHE A 114 2.40 -4.91 -10.78
C PHE A 114 3.25 -6.03 -11.39
N VAL A 115 4.58 -5.89 -11.38
CA VAL A 115 5.51 -6.91 -11.88
C VAL A 115 5.98 -7.79 -10.72
N PRO A 116 5.64 -9.10 -10.67
CA PRO A 116 5.75 -9.93 -9.45
C PRO A 116 7.11 -9.98 -8.74
N VAL A 117 8.22 -9.87 -9.48
CA VAL A 117 9.57 -9.88 -8.88
C VAL A 117 10.08 -8.46 -8.65
N ALA A 118 9.83 -7.56 -9.60
CA ALA A 118 10.28 -6.18 -9.52
C ALA A 118 9.53 -5.37 -8.45
N CYS A 119 8.29 -5.75 -8.11
CA CYS A 119 7.48 -5.08 -7.11
C CYS A 119 8.08 -5.12 -5.71
N PHE A 120 9.07 -5.98 -5.44
CA PHE A 120 9.81 -6.05 -4.17
C PHE A 120 10.92 -5.01 -4.03
N TYR A 121 11.41 -4.43 -5.14
CA TYR A 121 12.62 -3.59 -5.10
C TYR A 121 12.51 -2.30 -5.91
N ILE A 122 11.86 -2.32 -7.07
CA ILE A 122 11.83 -1.14 -7.95
C ILE A 122 10.99 0.01 -7.37
N PRO A 123 9.81 -0.21 -6.75
CA PRO A 123 9.07 0.89 -6.14
C PRO A 123 9.84 1.63 -5.03
N LEU A 124 10.69 0.91 -4.27
CA LEU A 124 11.60 1.51 -3.30
C LEU A 124 12.60 2.46 -3.99
N ARG A 125 13.16 2.06 -5.14
CA ARG A 125 14.07 2.92 -5.93
C ARG A 125 13.36 4.13 -6.51
N VAL A 126 12.15 3.94 -7.03
CA VAL A 126 11.31 5.04 -7.53
C VAL A 126 11.05 6.05 -6.41
N MET A 127 10.68 5.61 -5.20
CA MET A 127 10.47 6.51 -4.07
C MET A 127 11.75 7.25 -3.68
N ARG A 128 12.91 6.58 -3.67
CA ARG A 128 14.21 7.21 -3.41
C ARG A 128 14.55 8.28 -4.45
N GLU A 129 14.34 8.01 -5.74
CA GLU A 129 14.53 9.00 -6.80
C GLU A 129 13.60 10.20 -6.60
N ILE A 130 12.30 9.95 -6.40
CA ILE A 130 11.31 11.01 -6.18
C ILE A 130 11.71 11.88 -4.99
N PHE A 131 12.06 11.26 -3.85
CA PHE A 131 12.44 11.98 -2.65
C PHE A 131 13.73 12.79 -2.83
N SER A 132 14.79 12.16 -3.33
CA SER A 132 16.10 12.79 -3.50
C SER A 132 16.03 13.96 -4.50
N ARG A 133 15.41 13.76 -5.66
CA ARG A 133 15.27 14.80 -6.69
C ARG A 133 14.35 15.94 -6.24
N SER A 134 13.31 15.65 -5.45
CA SER A 134 12.46 16.69 -4.86
C SER A 134 13.22 17.55 -3.85
N LEU A 135 14.13 16.96 -3.07
CA LEU A 135 15.03 17.72 -2.19
C LEU A 135 16.05 18.53 -2.99
N GLN A 136 16.53 17.97 -4.10
CA GLN A 136 17.54 18.65 -4.94
C GLN A 136 17.04 19.94 -5.59
N LEU A 137 15.72 20.10 -5.71
CA LEU A 137 15.12 21.37 -6.13
C LEU A 137 15.49 22.53 -5.17
N ASP A 138 15.82 22.24 -3.91
CA ASP A 138 16.23 23.22 -2.88
C ASP A 138 17.70 23.04 -2.42
N ARG A 139 18.30 21.87 -2.60
CA ARG A 139 19.64 21.53 -2.05
C ARG A 139 20.51 20.78 -3.06
N ARG A 140 21.84 20.73 -2.86
CA ARG A 140 22.75 20.04 -3.80
C ARG A 140 23.19 18.64 -3.36
N GLU A 141 22.71 18.14 -2.23
CA GLU A 141 23.14 16.85 -1.66
C GLU A 141 22.14 15.71 -1.93
N ILE A 142 22.66 14.51 -2.22
CA ILE A 142 21.87 13.28 -2.33
C ILE A 142 21.62 12.77 -0.91
N TYR A 143 20.36 12.76 -0.47
CA TYR A 143 19.96 12.28 0.85
C TYR A 143 19.19 10.95 0.75
N ASP A 144 19.60 9.93 1.51
CA ASP A 144 18.84 8.68 1.70
C ASP A 144 18.09 8.77 3.03
N ASP A 145 16.77 8.96 2.97
CA ASP A 145 15.94 9.06 4.16
C ASP A 145 15.62 7.66 4.72
N PRO A 146 16.00 7.34 5.96
CA PRO A 146 15.80 6.01 6.54
C PRO A 146 14.32 5.61 6.62
N ARG A 147 13.39 6.59 6.61
CA ARG A 147 11.95 6.33 6.60
C ARG A 147 11.52 5.61 5.33
N ILE A 148 12.20 5.82 4.20
CA ILE A 148 11.88 5.18 2.92
C ILE A 148 12.16 3.68 3.00
N LEU A 149 13.32 3.29 3.54
CA LEU A 149 13.64 1.88 3.76
C LEU A 149 12.73 1.27 4.82
N ALA A 150 12.49 1.97 5.94
CA ALA A 150 11.61 1.49 7.00
C ALA A 150 10.18 1.26 6.49
N TRP A 151 9.60 2.22 5.75
CA TRP A 151 8.28 2.09 5.13
C TRP A 151 8.18 0.79 4.34
N TRP A 152 9.18 0.54 3.49
CA TRP A 152 9.18 -0.60 2.61
C TRP A 152 9.32 -1.94 3.33
N LEU A 153 10.21 -2.02 4.33
CA LEU A 153 10.39 -3.23 5.14
C LEU A 153 9.14 -3.54 5.97
N PHE A 154 8.56 -2.53 6.64
CA PHE A 154 7.35 -2.71 7.43
C PHE A 154 6.12 -3.05 6.57
N TYR A 155 6.07 -2.60 5.31
CA TYR A 155 5.02 -2.98 4.37
C TYR A 155 5.05 -4.49 4.05
N TRP A 156 6.24 -5.04 3.78
CA TRP A 156 6.39 -6.45 3.42
C TRP A 156 6.35 -7.41 4.61
N LEU A 157 6.67 -6.92 5.81
CA LEU A 157 6.85 -7.76 7.00
C LEU A 157 5.66 -8.71 7.26
N PRO A 158 4.39 -8.26 7.28
CA PRO A 158 3.27 -9.18 7.50
C PRO A 158 3.16 -10.29 6.46
N THR A 159 3.35 -9.95 5.19
CA THR A 159 3.25 -10.91 4.07
C THR A 159 4.34 -11.97 4.16
N LEU A 160 5.58 -11.55 4.45
CA LEU A 160 6.71 -12.47 4.60
C LEU A 160 6.51 -13.42 5.80
N PHE A 161 5.99 -12.91 6.92
CA PHE A 161 5.66 -13.75 8.07
C PHE A 161 4.54 -14.76 7.77
N SER A 162 3.46 -14.34 7.11
CA SER A 162 2.38 -15.26 6.70
C SER A 162 2.88 -16.35 5.76
N ILE A 163 3.78 -16.04 4.82
CA ILE A 163 4.40 -17.02 3.92
C ILE A 163 5.18 -18.07 4.73
N ILE A 164 6.00 -17.63 5.69
CA ILE A 164 6.81 -18.53 6.54
C ILE A 164 5.92 -19.47 7.37
N ILE A 165 4.79 -18.97 7.90
CA ILE A 165 3.82 -19.79 8.62
C ILE A 165 3.15 -20.77 7.66
N GLY A 166 2.73 -20.31 6.47
CA GLY A 166 2.07 -21.12 5.45
C GLY A 166 2.91 -22.31 4.97
N PHE A 167 4.24 -22.19 4.92
CA PHE A 167 5.12 -23.33 4.60
C PHE A 167 5.07 -24.47 5.62
N ARG A 168 4.51 -24.23 6.82
CA ARG A 168 4.29 -25.26 7.85
C ARG A 168 2.89 -25.86 7.82
N ALA A 169 2.03 -25.42 6.90
CA ALA A 169 0.68 -25.95 6.78
C ALA A 169 0.73 -27.46 6.48
N PRO A 170 -0.07 -28.29 7.18
CA PRO A 170 -0.21 -29.71 6.88
C PRO A 170 -0.65 -29.93 5.42
N GLN A 171 -0.39 -31.11 4.85
CA GLN A 171 -0.90 -31.45 3.50
C GLN A 171 -2.29 -32.12 3.54
N GLU A 172 -2.65 -32.71 4.68
CA GLU A 172 -3.96 -33.32 4.89
C GLU A 172 -5.03 -32.24 5.09
N GLU A 173 -6.12 -32.31 4.32
CA GLU A 173 -7.17 -31.29 4.29
C GLU A 173 -7.79 -31.04 5.67
N SER A 174 -8.13 -32.11 6.41
CA SER A 174 -8.67 -32.01 7.77
C SER A 174 -7.73 -31.21 8.67
N SER A 175 -6.44 -31.58 8.70
CA SER A 175 -5.43 -30.90 9.52
C SER A 175 -5.15 -29.45 9.05
N GLN A 176 -5.29 -29.15 7.76
CA GLN A 176 -5.18 -27.78 7.25
C GLN A 176 -6.25 -26.86 7.83
N ILE A 177 -7.49 -27.35 7.98
CA ILE A 177 -8.59 -26.55 8.54
C ILE A 177 -8.29 -26.17 10.00
N TYR A 178 -7.85 -27.13 10.82
CA TYR A 178 -7.41 -26.85 12.19
C TYR A 178 -6.26 -25.85 12.22
N PHE A 179 -5.27 -26.01 11.34
CA PHE A 179 -4.15 -25.09 11.23
C PHE A 179 -4.59 -23.65 10.88
N LEU A 180 -5.55 -23.48 9.96
CA LEU A 180 -6.09 -22.17 9.60
C LEU A 180 -6.83 -21.51 10.76
N ILE A 181 -7.64 -22.26 11.51
CA ILE A 181 -8.35 -21.77 12.69
C ILE A 181 -7.35 -21.34 13.78
N GLU A 182 -6.38 -22.22 14.10
CA GLU A 182 -5.36 -21.97 15.12
C GLU A 182 -4.51 -20.74 14.80
N ASN A 183 -4.19 -20.51 13.52
CA ASN A 183 -3.35 -19.39 13.09
C ASN A 183 -4.16 -18.15 12.65
N SER A 184 -5.48 -18.13 12.86
CA SER A 184 -6.34 -17.00 12.45
C SER A 184 -6.04 -15.69 13.20
N TRP A 185 -5.48 -15.78 14.42
CA TRP A 185 -5.09 -14.61 15.22
C TRP A 185 -4.05 -13.71 14.54
N GLN A 186 -3.30 -14.23 13.56
CA GLN A 186 -2.29 -13.46 12.84
C GLN A 186 -2.91 -12.30 12.05
N GLY A 187 -4.13 -12.47 11.53
CA GLY A 187 -4.83 -11.48 10.71
C GLY A 187 -4.93 -10.11 11.41
N PRO A 188 -5.59 -10.00 12.58
CA PRO A 188 -5.71 -8.72 13.28
C PRO A 188 -4.37 -8.15 13.73
N VAL A 189 -3.40 -8.99 14.14
CA VAL A 189 -2.06 -8.52 14.52
C VAL A 189 -1.36 -7.86 13.34
N PHE A 190 -1.37 -8.52 12.18
CA PHE A 190 -0.74 -8.03 10.96
C PHE A 190 -1.44 -6.81 10.38
N ALA A 191 -2.77 -6.75 10.48
CA ALA A 191 -3.55 -5.57 10.11
C ALA A 191 -3.15 -4.33 10.93
N LEU A 192 -2.88 -4.49 12.22
CA LEU A 192 -2.39 -3.40 13.08
C LEU A 192 -0.97 -2.96 12.70
N LEU A 193 -0.08 -3.90 12.39
CA LEU A 193 1.29 -3.58 11.96
C LEU A 193 1.33 -2.73 10.68
N LEU A 194 0.34 -2.88 9.79
CA LEU A 194 0.26 -2.09 8.55
C LEU A 194 -0.06 -0.60 8.75
N PHE A 195 -0.41 -0.16 9.97
CA PHE A 195 -0.47 1.28 10.28
C PHE A 195 0.90 1.96 10.19
N VAL A 196 1.96 1.26 10.61
CA VAL A 196 3.33 1.81 10.61
C VAL A 196 3.77 2.24 9.20
N PRO A 197 3.75 1.36 8.17
CA PRO A 197 4.13 1.76 6.83
C PRO A 197 3.16 2.77 6.22
N ALA A 198 1.85 2.74 6.55
CA ALA A 198 0.90 3.76 6.08
C ALA A 198 1.25 5.16 6.61
N VAL A 199 1.61 5.28 7.89
CA VAL A 199 2.06 6.54 8.49
C VAL A 199 3.38 7.00 7.87
N LEU A 200 4.36 6.10 7.73
CA LEU A 200 5.65 6.44 7.11
C LEU A 200 5.47 6.93 5.66
N LEU A 201 4.66 6.23 4.87
CA LEU A 201 4.33 6.63 3.49
C LEU A 201 3.69 8.01 3.47
N PHE A 202 2.71 8.28 4.34
CA PHE A 202 2.10 9.59 4.45
C PHE A 202 3.13 10.70 4.78
N LEU A 203 4.03 10.46 5.74
CA LEU A 203 5.05 11.43 6.11
C LEU A 203 6.00 11.72 4.94
N ILE A 204 6.44 10.69 4.23
CA ILE A 204 7.28 10.81 3.03
C ILE A 204 6.54 11.61 1.95
N MET A 205 5.30 11.24 1.64
CA MET A 205 4.48 11.93 0.64
C MET A 205 4.28 13.40 0.97
N ARG A 206 4.00 13.71 2.25
CA ARG A 206 3.83 15.07 2.75
C ARG A 206 5.11 15.89 2.57
N ASP A 207 6.25 15.31 2.90
CA ASP A 207 7.54 16.01 2.80
C ASP A 207 7.91 16.25 1.33
N VAL A 208 7.77 15.25 0.45
CA VAL A 208 7.92 15.41 -1.01
C VAL A 208 7.00 16.51 -1.56
N THR A 209 5.73 16.50 -1.14
CA THR A 209 4.75 17.52 -1.55
C THR A 209 5.19 18.92 -1.15
N ARG A 210 5.67 19.10 0.08
CA ARG A 210 6.14 20.41 0.57
C ARG A 210 7.37 20.89 -0.21
N MET A 211 8.31 20.00 -0.50
CA MET A 211 9.51 20.33 -1.28
C MET A 211 9.12 20.77 -2.69
N GLN A 212 8.29 19.99 -3.38
CA GLN A 212 7.86 20.31 -4.75
C GLN A 212 6.99 21.58 -4.80
N ASP A 213 6.00 21.73 -3.90
CA ASP A 213 5.12 22.91 -3.89
C ASP A 213 5.85 24.22 -3.57
N ASN A 214 6.90 24.21 -2.74
CA ASN A 214 7.68 25.40 -2.42
C ASN A 214 8.56 25.84 -3.60
N ASN A 215 9.13 24.89 -4.33
CA ASN A 215 10.11 25.15 -5.39
C ASN A 215 9.43 25.40 -6.75
N LEU A 216 8.28 24.76 -7.02
CA LEU A 216 7.50 24.94 -8.25
C LEU A 216 6.77 26.29 -8.33
N LYS A 217 6.64 27.02 -7.21
CA LYS A 217 6.05 28.37 -7.17
C LYS A 217 7.06 29.49 -7.48
N GLN A 218 8.36 29.18 -7.56
CA GLN A 218 9.42 30.17 -7.78
C GLN A 218 9.79 30.38 -9.26
N HIS A 219 9.10 29.67 -10.17
CA HIS A 219 9.24 29.78 -11.63
C HIS A 219 7.86 29.96 -12.27
#